data_AF-A0AAV2H0C1-F1
#
_entry.id   AF-A0AAV2H0C1-F1
#
_cell.length_a   1.000
_cell.length_b   1.000
_cell.length_c   1.000
_cell.angle_alpha   90.00
_cell.angle_beta   90.00
_cell.angle_gamma   90.00
#
_symmetry.space_group_name_H-M   'P 1'
#
loop_
_entity.id
_entity.type
_entity.pdbx_description
1 polymer ?
#
loop_
_entity_poly.entity_id
_entity_poly.type
_entity_poly.pdbx_seq_one_letter_code
_entity_poly.pdbx_strand_id
1 'polypeptide(L)'
;LKNELHVDDDSHEEMIEKLNFYTWIDFKLGKYLMANEHNQKVFDLTAGKNITCLVNRAHILRREGGCMESEQCLAEAEKLRRESDGEKLMTEVDAELAYSLSRLGGAENLNRAIELCTDVVKKQPECYAWKFGLGLLQRRATNRNV
;
A
#
# COMPACT_ATOMS: atom_id res chain seq x y z
N LEU A 1 12.82 -22.94 -26.37
CA LEU A 1 11.52 -22.22 -26.38
C LEU A 1 10.52 -22.81 -25.39
N LYS A 2 10.97 -23.16 -24.18
CA LYS A 2 10.14 -23.68 -23.07
C LYS A 2 10.48 -22.99 -21.73
N ASN A 3 10.85 -21.72 -21.83
CA ASN A 3 10.83 -20.82 -20.69
C ASN A 3 9.63 -19.91 -20.94
N GLU A 4 8.45 -20.51 -20.81
CA GLU A 4 7.23 -19.73 -20.66
C GLU A 4 7.44 -18.83 -19.46
N LEU A 5 7.20 -17.53 -19.65
CA LEU A 5 7.22 -16.55 -18.59
C LEU A 5 6.42 -17.12 -17.40
N HIS A 6 7.06 -17.26 -16.25
CA HIS A 6 6.34 -17.39 -14.98
C HIS A 6 5.68 -16.04 -14.73
N VAL A 7 4.48 -15.85 -15.28
CA VAL A 7 3.65 -14.62 -15.15
C VAL A 7 2.88 -14.66 -13.82
N ASP A 8 3.55 -14.97 -12.71
CA ASP A 8 2.82 -15.12 -11.43
C ASP A 8 3.62 -14.73 -10.18
N ASP A 9 4.84 -14.20 -10.32
CA ASP A 9 5.49 -13.50 -9.21
C ASP A 9 5.08 -12.03 -9.29
N ASP A 10 4.17 -11.62 -8.39
CA ASP A 10 3.92 -10.21 -8.06
C ASP A 10 5.31 -9.54 -7.89
N SER A 11 5.49 -8.31 -8.37
CA SER A 11 6.73 -7.59 -8.07
C SER A 11 6.85 -7.42 -6.54
N HIS A 12 8.07 -7.27 -6.04
CA HIS A 12 8.29 -7.10 -4.61
C HIS A 12 7.45 -5.93 -4.04
N GLU A 13 7.32 -4.87 -4.83
CA GLU A 13 6.48 -3.71 -4.54
C GLU A 13 4.98 -4.07 -4.53
N GLU A 14 4.46 -4.73 -5.57
CA GLU A 14 3.05 -5.11 -5.63
C GLU A 14 2.65 -6.06 -4.49
N MET A 15 3.56 -6.95 -4.08
CA MET A 15 3.36 -7.81 -2.92
C MET A 15 3.20 -6.99 -1.62
N ILE A 16 4.03 -5.97 -1.41
CA ILE A 16 3.92 -5.06 -0.24
C ILE A 16 2.59 -4.33 -0.27
N GLU A 17 2.20 -3.74 -1.41
CA GLU A 17 0.92 -3.02 -1.56
C GLU A 17 -0.28 -3.91 -1.23
N LYS A 18 -0.28 -5.14 -1.76
CA LYS A 18 -1.32 -6.14 -1.57
C LYS A 18 -1.42 -6.57 -0.11
N LEU A 19 -0.28 -6.82 0.56
CA LEU A 19 -0.27 -7.18 1.98
C LEU A 19 -0.74 -6.01 2.86
N ASN A 20 -0.30 -4.78 2.61
CA ASN A 20 -0.79 -3.60 3.32
C ASN A 20 -2.30 -3.39 3.13
N PHE A 21 -2.80 -3.62 1.92
CA PHE A 21 -4.24 -3.60 1.65
C PHE A 21 -4.98 -4.71 2.42
N TYR A 22 -4.50 -5.96 2.38
CA TYR A 22 -5.12 -7.07 3.10
C TYR A 22 -5.09 -6.88 4.62
N THR A 23 -4.00 -6.34 5.17
CA THR A 23 -3.94 -5.95 6.58
C THR A 23 -5.11 -5.04 6.95
N TRP A 24 -5.37 -4.01 6.16
CA TRP A 24 -6.46 -3.07 6.43
C TRP A 24 -7.84 -3.72 6.29
N ILE A 25 -8.05 -4.52 5.24
CA ILE A 25 -9.32 -5.22 5.01
C ILE A 25 -9.61 -6.21 6.14
N ASP A 26 -8.66 -7.05 6.50
CA ASP A 26 -8.83 -8.02 7.58
C ASP A 26 -9.06 -7.32 8.93
N PHE A 27 -8.36 -6.21 9.19
CA PHE A 27 -8.60 -5.39 10.38
C PHE A 27 -10.05 -4.87 10.42
N LYS A 28 -10.56 -4.33 9.30
CA LYS A 28 -11.93 -3.82 9.21
C LYS A 28 -12.99 -4.92 9.32
N LEU A 29 -12.67 -6.13 8.89
CA LEU A 29 -13.52 -7.31 9.03
C LEU A 29 -13.41 -7.98 10.41
N GLY A 30 -12.59 -7.45 11.31
CA GLY A 30 -12.37 -8.01 12.65
C GLY A 30 -11.50 -9.28 12.68
N LYS A 31 -10.83 -9.62 11.57
CA LYS A 31 -9.91 -10.75 11.44
C LYS A 31 -8.50 -10.35 11.90
N TYR A 32 -8.38 -9.95 13.17
CA TYR A 32 -7.15 -9.33 13.68
C TYR A 32 -5.91 -10.22 13.58
N LEU A 33 -6.06 -11.54 13.75
CA LEU A 33 -4.95 -12.49 13.59
C LEU A 33 -4.36 -12.42 12.17
N MET A 34 -5.21 -12.47 11.13
CA MET A 34 -4.78 -12.37 9.73
C MET A 34 -4.21 -10.99 9.42
N ALA A 35 -4.82 -9.93 9.95
CA ALA A 35 -4.32 -8.57 9.79
C ALA A 35 -2.89 -8.44 10.35
N ASN A 36 -2.62 -9.02 11.52
CA ASN A 36 -1.32 -9.01 12.14
C ASN A 36 -0.30 -9.87 11.36
N GLU A 37 -0.69 -11.05 10.86
CA GLU A 37 0.17 -11.90 10.02
C GLU A 37 0.58 -11.19 8.72
N HIS A 38 -0.36 -10.55 8.02
CA HIS A 38 -0.06 -9.76 6.83
C HIS A 38 0.85 -8.57 7.16
N ASN A 39 0.57 -7.87 8.26
CA ASN A 39 1.36 -6.72 8.69
C ASN A 39 2.80 -7.12 9.04
N GLN A 40 2.97 -8.23 9.76
CA GLN A 40 4.29 -8.74 10.13
C GLN A 40 5.11 -9.11 8.89
N LYS A 41 4.49 -9.71 7.87
CA LYS A 41 5.18 -9.99 6.60
C LYS A 41 5.70 -8.72 5.94
N VAL A 42 4.90 -7.65 5.88
CA VAL A 42 5.37 -6.36 5.33
C VAL A 42 6.49 -5.78 6.18
N PHE A 43 6.36 -5.84 7.51
CA PHE A 43 7.39 -5.37 8.42
C PHE A 43 8.73 -6.07 8.16
N ASP A 44 8.71 -7.39 8.00
CA ASP A 44 9.91 -8.20 7.74
C ASP A 44 10.49 -7.92 6.34
N LEU A 45 9.64 -7.86 5.31
CA LEU A 45 10.05 -7.58 3.92
C LEU A 45 10.69 -6.20 3.77
N THR A 46 10.26 -5.22 4.55
CA THR A 46 10.70 -3.82 4.46
C THR A 46 11.70 -3.45 5.55
N ALA A 47 12.13 -4.41 6.36
CA ALA A 47 12.99 -4.20 7.54
C ALA A 47 12.46 -3.07 8.45
N GLY A 48 11.13 -2.98 8.60
CA GLY A 48 10.44 -1.96 9.38
C GLY A 48 10.40 -0.55 8.77
N LYS A 49 10.84 -0.38 7.51
CA LYS A 49 10.90 0.92 6.82
C LYS A 49 9.72 1.19 5.89
N ASN A 50 8.52 0.73 6.27
CA ASN A 50 7.29 1.00 5.53
C ASN A 50 6.28 1.75 6.40
N ILE A 51 5.98 3.00 6.02
CA ILE A 51 5.15 3.91 6.80
C ILE A 51 3.72 3.36 6.95
N THR A 52 3.11 2.87 5.87
CA THR A 52 1.75 2.29 5.91
C THR A 52 1.68 1.09 6.84
N CYS A 53 2.69 0.21 6.81
CA CYS A 53 2.80 -0.94 7.69
C CYS A 53 2.84 -0.51 9.17
N LEU A 54 3.63 0.52 9.52
CA LEU A 54 3.69 1.05 10.88
C LEU A 54 2.35 1.65 11.33
N VAL A 55 1.66 2.39 10.44
CA VAL A 55 0.33 2.95 10.73
C VAL A 55 -0.72 1.85 10.92
N ASN A 56 -0.71 0.83 10.05
CA ASN A 56 -1.57 -0.34 10.17
C ASN A 56 -1.33 -1.07 11.51
N ARG A 57 -0.06 -1.29 11.86
CA ARG A 57 0.33 -1.91 13.13
C ARG A 57 -0.17 -1.11 14.33
N ALA A 58 -0.05 0.22 14.28
CA ALA A 58 -0.56 1.10 15.33
C ALA A 58 -2.07 0.92 15.54
N HIS A 59 -2.85 0.80 14.46
CA HIS A 59 -4.30 0.56 14.55
C HIS A 59 -4.63 -0.80 15.17
N ILE A 60 -3.90 -1.86 14.79
CA ILE A 60 -4.06 -3.20 15.36
C ILE A 60 -3.75 -3.18 16.86
N LEU A 61 -2.58 -2.66 17.25
CA LEU A 61 -2.15 -2.58 18.65
C LEU A 61 -3.13 -1.80 19.52
N ARG A 62 -3.63 -0.66 19.02
CA ARG A 62 -4.62 0.14 19.75
C ARG A 62 -5.92 -0.61 19.97
N ARG A 63 -6.32 -1.45 19.02
CA ARG A 63 -7.51 -2.29 19.14
C ARG A 63 -7.33 -3.39 20.20
N GLU A 64 -6.12 -3.91 20.35
CA GLU A 64 -5.74 -4.92 21.33
C GLU A 64 -5.46 -4.35 22.74
N GLY A 65 -5.47 -3.01 22.88
CA GLY A 65 -5.24 -2.31 24.16
C GLY A 65 -3.80 -1.86 24.39
N GLY A 66 -2.89 -2.11 23.44
CA GLY A 66 -1.48 -1.67 23.47
C GLY A 66 -1.33 -0.21 23.06
N CYS A 67 -1.78 0.71 23.91
CA CYS A 67 -1.72 2.15 23.61
C CYS A 67 -0.27 2.66 23.44
N MET A 68 0.65 2.23 24.29
CA MET A 68 2.05 2.70 24.24
C MET A 68 2.76 2.19 22.98
N GLU A 69 2.60 0.92 22.64
CA GLU A 69 3.18 0.30 21.45
C GLU A 69 2.59 0.89 20.17
N SER A 70 1.30 1.24 20.19
CA SER A 70 0.64 1.97 19.10
C SER A 70 1.28 3.34 18.88
N GLU A 71 1.50 4.10 19.96
CA GLU A 71 2.15 5.41 19.89
C GLU A 71 3.60 5.31 19.40
N GLN A 72 4.33 4.27 19.80
CA GLN A 72 5.69 4.01 19.30
C GLN A 72 5.71 3.76 17.79
N CYS A 73 4.75 2.99 17.25
CA CYS A 73 4.64 2.76 15.81
C CYS A 73 4.38 4.07 15.04
N LEU A 74 3.49 4.93 15.56
CA LEU A 74 3.20 6.22 14.95
C LEU A 74 4.40 7.19 15.04
N ALA A 75 5.14 7.16 16.15
CA ALA A 75 6.36 7.94 16.30
C ALA A 75 7.44 7.51 15.30
N GLU A 76 7.62 6.21 15.07
CA GLU A 76 8.57 5.72 14.08
C GLU A 76 8.13 6.07 12.64
N ALA A 77 6.83 5.97 12.34
CA ALA A 77 6.29 6.40 11.05
C ALA A 77 6.55 7.91 10.79
N GLU A 78 6.35 8.73 11.82
CA GLU A 78 6.62 10.17 11.76
C GLU A 78 8.11 10.48 11.61
N LYS A 79 8.97 9.68 12.26
CA LYS A 79 10.43 9.80 12.12
C LYS A 79 10.85 9.48 10.69
N LEU A 80 10.42 8.35 10.12
CA LEU A 80 10.69 7.98 8.73
C LEU A 80 10.26 9.07 7.74
N ARG A 81 9.10 9.68 7.98
CA ARG A 81 8.60 10.80 7.16
C ARG A 81 9.55 12.01 7.15
N ARG A 82 10.32 12.23 8.22
CA ARG A 82 11.23 13.38 8.38
C ARG A 82 12.68 13.09 7.98
N GLU A 83 13.03 11.83 7.75
CA GLU A 83 14.36 11.44 7.30
C GLU A 83 14.63 11.91 5.86
N SER A 84 15.89 11.84 5.40
CA SER A 84 16.29 12.30 4.06
C SER A 84 15.48 11.67 2.93
N ASP A 85 15.04 10.42 3.14
CA ASP A 85 14.27 9.64 2.17
C ASP A 85 12.76 9.77 2.40
N GLY A 86 12.32 10.65 3.31
CA GLY A 86 10.93 10.79 3.72
C GLY A 86 9.98 11.14 2.58
N GLU A 87 10.40 12.00 1.63
CA GLU A 87 9.60 12.32 0.45
C GLU A 87 9.36 11.10 -0.45
N LYS A 88 10.39 10.26 -0.61
CA LYS A 88 10.28 9.01 -1.36
C LYS A 88 9.32 8.05 -0.65
N LEU A 89 9.46 7.86 0.66
CA LEU A 89 8.57 7.01 1.45
C LEU A 89 7.12 7.50 1.42
N MET A 90 6.88 8.82 1.44
CA MET A 90 5.54 9.37 1.29
C MET A 90 4.96 9.16 -0.12
N THR A 91 5.81 9.11 -1.14
CA THR A 91 5.38 8.74 -2.49
C THR A 91 4.97 7.26 -2.56
N GLU A 92 5.67 6.39 -1.84
CA GLU A 92 5.27 4.97 -1.69
C GLU A 92 3.95 4.84 -0.93
N VAL A 93 3.72 5.64 0.12
CA VAL A 93 2.41 5.71 0.81
C VAL A 93 1.29 6.14 -0.14
N ASP A 94 1.52 7.16 -0.97
CA ASP A 94 0.55 7.60 -1.98
C ASP A 94 0.24 6.49 -2.98
N ALA A 95 1.25 5.72 -3.39
CA ALA A 95 1.12 4.59 -4.30
C ALA A 95 0.30 3.43 -3.69
N GLU A 96 0.62 3.04 -2.46
CA GLU A 96 -0.12 1.99 -1.73
C GLU A 96 -1.57 2.37 -1.46
N LEU A 97 -1.83 3.66 -1.18
CA LEU A 97 -3.19 4.17 -1.05
C LEU A 97 -3.94 4.14 -2.38
N ALA A 98 -3.29 4.53 -3.49
CA ALA A 98 -3.86 4.43 -4.83
C ALA A 98 -4.19 2.98 -5.19
N TYR A 99 -3.29 2.04 -4.89
CA TYR A 99 -3.52 0.60 -5.05
C TYR A 99 -4.77 0.19 -4.28
N SER A 100 -4.83 0.47 -2.98
CA SER A 100 -5.94 0.11 -2.11
C SER A 100 -7.29 0.64 -2.61
N LEU A 101 -7.36 1.92 -2.95
CA LEU A 101 -8.56 2.55 -3.50
C LEU A 101 -8.99 1.91 -4.83
N SER A 102 -8.03 1.54 -5.68
CA SER A 102 -8.33 0.85 -6.93
C SER A 102 -8.97 -0.53 -6.73
N ARG A 103 -8.62 -1.22 -5.63
CA ARG A 103 -9.14 -2.55 -5.29
C ARG A 103 -10.50 -2.48 -4.61
N LEU A 104 -10.75 -1.43 -3.82
CA LEU A 104 -12.06 -1.18 -3.23
C LEU A 104 -13.15 -0.89 -4.28
N GLY A 105 -12.75 -0.32 -5.42
CA GLY A 105 -13.67 -0.03 -6.51
C GLY A 105 -14.68 1.07 -6.18
N GLY A 106 -15.62 1.30 -7.09
CA GLY A 106 -16.53 2.45 -7.02
C GLY A 106 -15.92 3.71 -7.64
N ALA A 107 -16.78 4.56 -8.20
CA ALA A 107 -16.36 5.71 -9.00
C ALA A 107 -15.50 6.72 -8.22
N GLU A 108 -15.84 6.99 -6.96
CA GLU A 108 -15.12 7.93 -6.11
C GLU A 108 -13.71 7.43 -5.78
N ASN A 109 -13.58 6.18 -5.32
CA ASN A 109 -12.28 5.57 -5.03
C ASN A 109 -11.41 5.49 -6.28
N LEU A 110 -11.99 5.12 -7.44
CA LEU A 110 -11.24 5.07 -8.69
C LEU A 110 -10.73 6.45 -9.12
N ASN A 111 -11.54 7.50 -8.98
CA ASN A 111 -11.09 8.87 -9.28
C ASN A 111 -9.95 9.28 -8.34
N ARG A 112 -10.09 9.01 -7.04
CA ARG A 112 -9.05 9.33 -6.06
C ARG A 112 -7.76 8.53 -6.28
N ALA A 113 -7.88 7.26 -6.65
CA ALA A 113 -6.73 6.43 -7.04
C ALA A 113 -6.02 6.98 -8.26
N ILE A 114 -6.75 7.47 -9.27
CA ILE A 114 -6.17 8.11 -10.47
C ILE A 114 -5.40 9.38 -10.08
N GLU A 115 -5.95 10.23 -9.22
CA GLU A 115 -5.28 11.45 -8.76
C GLU A 115 -3.95 11.12 -8.07
N LEU A 116 -3.98 10.23 -7.07
CA LEU A 116 -2.79 9.82 -6.33
C LEU A 116 -1.75 9.18 -7.26
N CYS A 117 -2.16 8.22 -8.09
CA CYS A 117 -1.26 7.54 -9.01
C CYS A 117 -0.68 8.50 -10.07
N THR A 118 -1.44 9.50 -10.50
CA THR A 118 -0.94 10.56 -11.39
C THR A 118 0.18 11.36 -10.72
N ASP A 119 0.03 11.71 -9.45
CA ASP A 119 1.05 12.46 -8.72
C ASP A 119 2.29 11.58 -8.42
N VAL A 120 2.10 10.30 -8.12
CA VAL A 120 3.19 9.31 -8.00
C VAL A 120 3.99 9.23 -9.30
N VAL A 121 3.33 9.10 -10.45
CA VAL A 121 3.99 9.06 -11.77
C VAL A 121 4.76 10.35 -12.07
N LYS A 122 4.27 11.51 -11.65
CA LYS A 122 5.00 12.78 -11.82
C LYS A 122 6.26 12.84 -10.96
N LYS A 123 6.20 12.32 -9.73
CA LYS A 123 7.34 12.30 -8.80
C LYS A 123 8.40 11.26 -9.20
N GLN A 124 7.97 10.14 -9.78
CA GLN A 124 8.83 9.02 -10.20
C GLN A 124 8.58 8.65 -11.68
N PRO A 125 8.91 9.53 -12.63
CA PRO A 125 8.61 9.33 -14.05
C PRO A 125 9.40 8.18 -14.67
N GLU A 126 10.45 7.68 -14.04
CA GLU A 126 11.23 6.52 -14.48
C GLU A 126 10.59 5.18 -14.11
N CYS A 127 9.65 5.15 -13.15
CA CYS A 127 9.00 3.92 -12.72
C CYS A 127 7.88 3.51 -13.69
N TYR A 128 8.15 2.51 -14.54
CA TYR A 128 7.19 2.00 -15.52
C TYR A 128 5.98 1.30 -14.88
N ALA A 129 6.14 0.70 -13.69
CA ALA A 129 5.04 0.06 -12.98
C ALA A 129 3.93 1.07 -12.64
N TRP A 130 4.28 2.27 -12.18
CA TRP A 130 3.30 3.32 -11.88
C TRP A 130 2.60 3.84 -13.13
N LYS A 131 3.32 4.01 -14.25
CA LYS A 131 2.71 4.40 -15.52
C LYS A 131 1.71 3.36 -16.00
N PHE A 132 2.07 2.09 -15.90
CA PHE A 132 1.20 0.98 -16.27
C PHE A 132 -0.05 0.93 -15.36
N GLY A 133 0.14 1.07 -14.04
CA GLY A 133 -0.93 1.18 -13.06
C GLY A 133 -1.91 2.31 -13.39
N LEU A 134 -1.40 3.51 -13.68
CA LEU A 134 -2.22 4.65 -14.08
C LEU A 134 -3.04 4.36 -15.34
N GLY A 135 -2.43 3.75 -16.36
CA GLY A 135 -3.14 3.34 -17.58
C GLY A 135 -4.26 2.34 -17.29
N LEU A 136 -4.03 1.37 -16.40
CA LEU A 136 -5.06 0.43 -15.96
C LEU A 136 -6.20 1.13 -15.23
N LEU A 137 -5.91 2.08 -14.34
CA LEU A 137 -6.92 2.86 -13.61
C LEU A 137 -7.78 3.68 -14.57
N GLN A 138 -7.17 4.38 -15.52
CA GLN A 138 -7.87 5.15 -16.54
C GLN A 138 -8.77 4.26 -17.41
N ARG A 139 -8.28 3.09 -17.80
CA ARG A 139 -9.08 2.09 -18.53
C ARG A 139 -10.29 1.64 -17.72
N ARG A 140 -10.10 1.30 -16.43
CA ARG A 140 -11.20 0.89 -15.52
C ARG A 140 -12.23 2.01 -15.34
N ALA A 141 -11.77 3.26 -15.20
CA ALA A 141 -12.66 4.41 -15.04
C ALA A 141 -13.48 4.72 -16.30
N THR A 142 -12.95 4.42 -17.49
CA THR A 142 -13.62 4.65 -18.78
C THR A 142 -14.59 3.51 -19.12
N ASN A 143 -14.23 2.27 -18.81
CA ASN A 143 -15.02 1.07 -19.09
C ASN A 143 -15.91 0.67 -17.91
N ARG A 144 -16.77 1.56 -17.41
CA ARG A 144 -17.64 1.33 -16.22
C ARG A 144 -18.67 0.18 -16.33
N ASN A 145 -18.53 -0.74 -17.28
CA ASN A 145 -19.35 -1.95 -17.42
C ASN A 145 -18.53 -3.11 -17.98
N VAL A 146 -18.13 -4.07 -17.13
CA VAL A 146 -18.48 -5.50 -17.22
C VAL A 146 -18.47 -6.07 -15.80
#